data_AF-A0A2Z5KDX5-F1
#
_entry.id   AF-A0A2Z5KDX5-F1
#
_cell.length_a   1.000
_cell.length_b   1.000
_cell.length_c   1.000
_cell.angle_alpha   90.00
_cell.angle_beta   90.00
_cell.angle_gamma   90.00
#
_symmetry.space_group_name_H-M   'P 1'
#
loop_
_entity.id
_entity.type
_entity.pdbx_description
1 polymer ?
#
loop_
_entity_poly.entity_id
_entity_poly.type
_entity_poly.pdbx_seq_one_letter_code
_entity_poly.pdbx_strand_id
1 'polypeptide(L)'
;MFAGSLRRGRTTVGPTGPPRVLRPDLGTHDAVPERHEFGSNTDPLTGKATFKVPAGAAEYTLTTSASRSTKVHTASTRIDASWTFHSKRPTAGVTELPVSSVRFKAPVGLDSRVPAGRTVTYPVTVEGAAAGRNLKSLAVYVSYDDGRTWKKTDVRNGRITVRNPAKGKGVSLRAKITDKKGNKSTISVHNAYYGK
;
A
#
# COMPACT_ATOMS: atom_id res chain seq x y z
N MET A 1 13.36 -31.47 -13.31
CA MET A 1 12.91 -31.53 -11.90
C MET A 1 13.66 -30.44 -11.15
N PHE A 2 13.13 -29.46 -10.42
CA PHE A 2 11.79 -29.05 -10.03
C PHE A 2 11.61 -27.57 -10.41
N ALA A 3 10.54 -27.26 -11.15
CA ALA A 3 10.15 -25.90 -11.48
C ALA A 3 9.40 -25.27 -10.29
N GLY A 4 10.03 -24.32 -9.61
CA GLY A 4 9.40 -23.52 -8.56
C GLY A 4 8.52 -22.43 -9.15
N SER A 5 7.22 -22.67 -9.26
CA SER A 5 6.22 -21.72 -9.73
C SER A 5 6.17 -20.47 -8.83
N LEU A 6 6.65 -19.34 -9.32
CA LEU A 6 6.41 -18.00 -8.75
C LEU A 6 4.98 -17.58 -9.15
N ARG A 7 4.05 -17.55 -8.20
CA ARG A 7 2.67 -17.10 -8.49
C ARG A 7 2.49 -15.60 -8.18
N ARG A 8 2.19 -14.88 -9.27
CA ARG A 8 1.39 -13.64 -9.45
C ARG A 8 1.52 -12.55 -8.37
N GLY A 9 2.36 -11.55 -8.63
CA GLY A 9 1.99 -10.17 -8.32
C GLY A 9 1.06 -9.62 -9.41
N ARG A 10 0.28 -8.57 -9.13
CA ARG A 10 -0.45 -7.81 -10.16
C ARG A 10 -0.25 -6.34 -9.84
N THR A 11 0.27 -5.58 -10.80
CA THR A 11 0.28 -4.12 -10.77
C THR A 11 -0.75 -3.63 -11.77
N THR A 12 -1.62 -2.69 -11.40
CA THR A 12 -2.67 -2.13 -12.27
C THR A 12 -2.63 -0.60 -12.23
N VAL A 13 -2.86 0.07 -13.37
CA VAL A 13 -2.95 1.54 -13.48
C VAL A 13 -4.28 1.93 -14.13
N GLY A 14 -4.99 2.92 -13.59
CA GLY A 14 -6.24 3.44 -14.15
C GLY A 14 -6.54 4.88 -13.70
N PRO A 15 -7.44 5.64 -14.38
CA PRO A 15 -7.86 6.96 -13.93
C PRO A 15 -8.93 6.83 -12.84
N THR A 16 -9.01 7.85 -11.99
CA THR A 16 -10.14 8.06 -11.07
C THR A 16 -10.86 9.34 -11.48
N GLY A 17 -12.09 9.24 -11.99
CA GLY A 17 -12.92 10.39 -12.37
C GLY A 17 -14.14 10.57 -11.44
N PRO A 18 -14.61 11.81 -11.20
CA PRO A 18 -15.86 12.04 -10.47
C PRO A 18 -17.08 11.64 -11.31
N PRO A 19 -18.20 11.18 -10.68
CA PRO A 19 -19.41 10.82 -11.40
C PRO A 19 -19.98 12.02 -12.16
N ARG A 20 -20.34 11.83 -13.44
CA ARG A 20 -20.99 12.86 -14.25
C ARG A 20 -22.50 12.85 -13.95
N VAL A 21 -23.05 14.01 -13.60
CA VAL A 21 -24.47 14.23 -13.30
C VAL A 21 -25.31 13.98 -14.55
N LEU A 22 -26.22 13.01 -14.50
CA LEU A 22 -27.40 12.96 -15.38
C LEU A 22 -28.56 13.58 -14.59
N ARG A 23 -29.13 14.67 -15.10
CA ARG A 23 -30.45 15.20 -14.68
C ARG A 23 -31.56 14.44 -15.45
N PRO A 24 -32.84 14.54 -15.08
CA PRO A 24 -33.44 13.82 -13.97
C PRO A 24 -34.74 13.13 -14.43
N ASP A 25 -34.73 11.83 -14.65
CA ASP A 25 -35.96 11.03 -14.60
C ASP A 25 -35.65 9.55 -14.33
N LEU A 26 -36.39 9.03 -13.35
CA LEU A 26 -36.73 7.63 -13.13
C LEU A 26 -35.59 6.61 -12.99
N GLY A 27 -35.37 6.20 -11.73
CA GLY A 27 -34.79 4.90 -11.40
C GLY A 27 -33.43 4.99 -10.74
N THR A 28 -33.39 4.73 -9.43
CA THR A 28 -32.18 4.62 -8.61
C THR A 28 -31.27 3.51 -9.13
N HIS A 29 -30.35 3.85 -10.03
CA HIS A 29 -29.15 3.08 -10.28
C HIS A 29 -27.96 3.91 -9.78
N ASP A 30 -27.42 3.51 -8.62
CA ASP A 30 -26.19 4.06 -8.08
C ASP A 30 -25.10 4.00 -9.16
N ALA A 31 -24.71 5.17 -9.67
CA ALA A 31 -23.60 5.28 -10.62
C ALA A 31 -22.30 4.87 -9.91
N VAL A 32 -21.91 3.61 -10.07
CA VAL A 32 -20.58 3.12 -9.69
C VAL A 32 -19.57 3.80 -10.63
N PRO A 33 -18.57 4.56 -10.13
CA PRO A 33 -17.57 5.14 -11.00
C PRO A 33 -16.78 4.01 -11.70
N GLU A 34 -16.92 3.89 -13.03
CA GLU A 34 -16.15 2.92 -13.80
C GLU A 34 -14.66 3.25 -13.72
N ARG A 35 -13.89 2.35 -13.10
CA ARG A 35 -12.42 2.40 -13.14
C ARG A 35 -11.97 1.86 -14.50
N HIS A 36 -11.39 2.71 -15.33
CA HIS A 36 -10.80 2.28 -16.59
C HIS A 36 -9.39 1.73 -16.34
N GLU A 37 -9.15 0.44 -16.56
CA GLU A 37 -7.80 -0.15 -16.42
C GLU A 37 -6.99 0.13 -17.70
N PHE A 38 -5.87 0.86 -17.57
CA PHE A 38 -4.93 1.12 -18.67
C PHE A 38 -3.89 0.01 -18.85
N GLY A 39 -3.73 -0.85 -17.84
CA GLY A 39 -2.97 -2.08 -17.99
C GLY A 39 -2.59 -2.70 -16.67
N SER A 40 -2.14 -3.95 -16.77
CA SER A 40 -1.53 -4.66 -15.67
C SER A 40 -0.31 -5.48 -16.06
N ASN A 41 0.54 -5.76 -15.07
CA ASN A 41 1.70 -6.65 -15.21
C ASN A 41 1.81 -7.56 -13.99
N THR A 42 2.40 -8.73 -14.17
CA THR A 42 2.69 -9.71 -13.13
C THR A 42 4.12 -9.71 -12.59
N ASP A 43 5.03 -8.90 -13.14
CA ASP A 43 6.38 -8.74 -12.62
C ASP A 43 6.37 -7.91 -11.32
N PRO A 44 6.63 -8.52 -10.16
CA PRO A 44 6.58 -7.84 -8.87
C PRO A 44 7.91 -7.16 -8.50
N LEU A 45 8.97 -7.31 -9.32
CA LEU A 45 10.34 -6.99 -8.95
C LEU A 45 10.93 -5.86 -9.75
N THR A 46 10.72 -5.83 -11.07
CA THR A 46 11.48 -4.91 -11.93
C THR A 46 10.72 -3.65 -12.32
N GLY A 47 9.38 -3.66 -12.26
CA GLY A 47 8.56 -2.52 -12.69
C GLY A 47 8.75 -2.12 -14.17
N LYS A 48 9.39 -2.97 -15.00
CA LYS A 48 9.79 -2.64 -16.39
C LYS A 48 8.63 -2.46 -17.37
N ALA A 49 7.40 -2.79 -16.99
CA ALA A 49 6.25 -2.59 -17.87
C ALA A 49 5.92 -1.10 -17.99
N THR A 50 5.88 -0.62 -19.24
CA THR A 50 5.40 0.71 -19.57
C THR A 50 3.91 0.69 -19.87
N PHE A 51 3.14 1.57 -19.23
CA PHE A 51 1.71 1.72 -19.49
C PHE A 51 1.46 3.02 -20.27
N LYS A 52 0.69 2.94 -21.36
CA LYS A 52 0.22 4.14 -22.06
C LYS A 52 -0.98 4.71 -21.32
N VAL A 53 -0.86 5.96 -20.90
CA VAL A 53 -1.93 6.72 -20.24
C VAL A 53 -2.23 8.01 -21.01
N PRO A 54 -3.43 8.59 -20.87
CA PRO A 54 -3.77 9.87 -21.49
C PRO A 54 -2.73 10.95 -21.20
N ALA A 55 -2.48 11.84 -22.16
CA ALA A 55 -1.45 12.89 -22.05
C ALA A 55 -1.83 14.04 -21.10
N GLY A 56 -3.14 14.27 -20.97
CA GLY A 56 -3.70 15.37 -20.20
C GLY A 56 -3.41 15.24 -18.70
N ALA A 57 -3.57 16.35 -17.98
CA ALA A 57 -3.55 16.31 -16.52
C ALA A 57 -4.73 15.48 -16.02
N ALA A 58 -4.45 14.47 -15.22
CA ALA A 58 -5.46 13.60 -14.64
C ALA A 58 -5.02 13.05 -13.28
N GLU A 59 -5.98 12.56 -12.51
CA GLU A 59 -5.73 11.74 -11.33
C GLU A 59 -5.58 10.27 -11.75
N TYR A 60 -4.50 9.66 -11.29
CA TYR A 60 -4.18 8.26 -11.56
C TYR A 60 -4.17 7.47 -10.27
N THR A 61 -4.64 6.23 -10.35
CA THR A 61 -4.45 5.23 -9.31
C THR A 61 -3.53 4.12 -9.82
N LEU A 62 -2.42 3.90 -9.11
CA LEU A 62 -1.51 2.78 -9.28
C LEU A 62 -1.72 1.80 -8.13
N THR A 63 -1.99 0.53 -8.40
CA THR A 63 -2.05 -0.52 -7.38
C THR A 63 -1.00 -1.57 -7.67
N THR A 64 -0.43 -2.17 -6.63
CA THR A 64 0.46 -3.32 -6.75
C THR A 64 0.22 -4.30 -5.62
N SER A 65 0.36 -5.59 -5.92
CA SER A 65 0.39 -6.65 -4.92
C SER A 65 1.60 -7.53 -5.20
N ALA A 66 2.43 -7.75 -4.18
CA ALA A 66 3.57 -8.64 -4.23
C ALA A 66 3.43 -9.71 -3.14
N SER A 67 3.56 -10.98 -3.50
CA SER A 67 3.44 -12.10 -2.57
C SER A 67 4.72 -12.94 -2.57
N ARG A 68 5.06 -13.51 -1.41
CA ARG A 68 6.18 -14.44 -1.23
C ARG A 68 5.65 -15.78 -0.72
N SER A 69 6.28 -16.87 -1.16
CA SER A 69 5.90 -18.22 -0.72
C SER A 69 6.11 -18.39 0.79
N THR A 70 5.06 -18.83 1.48
CA THR A 70 5.08 -19.17 2.92
C THR A 70 5.95 -20.37 3.24
N LYS A 71 6.32 -21.19 2.23
CA LYS A 71 7.22 -22.34 2.38
C LYS A 71 8.67 -21.93 2.64
N VAL A 72 9.04 -20.69 2.27
CA VAL A 72 10.42 -20.18 2.36
C VAL A 72 10.50 -18.99 3.33
N HIS A 73 9.46 -18.15 3.39
CA HIS A 73 9.43 -16.98 4.25
C HIS A 73 8.29 -17.05 5.24
N THR A 74 8.62 -16.92 6.52
CA THR A 74 7.62 -16.95 7.59
C THR A 74 6.86 -15.62 7.69
N ALA A 75 7.45 -14.49 7.30
CA ALA A 75 6.87 -13.15 7.43
C ALA A 75 6.83 -12.35 6.13
N SER A 76 6.02 -11.28 6.11
CA SER A 76 5.76 -10.40 4.97
C SER A 76 5.35 -11.18 3.72
N THR A 77 4.39 -12.08 3.90
CA THR A 77 3.92 -13.03 2.88
C THR A 77 3.20 -12.35 1.73
N ARG A 78 2.67 -11.13 1.97
CA ARG A 78 2.04 -10.28 0.97
C ARG A 78 2.19 -8.80 1.32
N ILE A 79 2.45 -7.98 0.32
CA ILE A 79 2.39 -6.52 0.40
C ILE A 79 1.40 -6.04 -0.64
N ASP A 80 0.42 -5.25 -0.21
CA ASP A 80 -0.47 -4.52 -1.10
C ASP A 80 -0.17 -3.03 -0.99
N ALA A 81 -0.05 -2.35 -2.12
CA ALA A 81 0.13 -0.91 -2.15
C ALA A 81 -0.79 -0.28 -3.20
N SER A 82 -1.28 0.92 -2.87
CA SER A 82 -2.13 1.73 -3.74
C SER A 82 -1.73 3.19 -3.60
N TRP A 83 -1.56 3.87 -4.73
CA TRP A 83 -1.21 5.27 -4.80
C TRP A 83 -2.22 6.00 -5.68
N THR A 84 -2.72 7.12 -5.20
CA THR A 84 -3.55 8.06 -5.97
C THR A 84 -2.80 9.38 -6.08
N PHE A 85 -2.52 9.82 -7.30
CA PHE A 85 -1.72 11.01 -7.54
C PHE A 85 -2.14 11.74 -8.81
N HIS A 86 -1.86 13.04 -8.86
CA HIS A 86 -2.03 13.83 -10.08
C HIS A 86 -0.77 13.75 -10.94
N SER A 87 -0.94 13.51 -12.24
CA SER A 87 0.16 13.53 -13.21
C SER A 87 -0.29 14.14 -14.53
N LYS A 88 0.69 14.60 -15.31
CA LYS A 88 0.55 15.09 -16.69
C LYS A 88 1.78 14.62 -17.45
N ARG A 89 1.65 14.39 -18.76
CA ARG A 89 2.81 14.08 -19.60
C ARG A 89 3.91 15.15 -19.42
N PRO A 90 5.16 14.78 -19.10
CA PRO A 90 6.25 15.72 -18.99
C PRO A 90 6.53 16.36 -20.36
N THR A 91 6.92 17.63 -20.35
CA THR A 91 7.28 18.38 -21.57
C THR A 91 8.66 17.98 -22.11
N ALA A 92 9.53 17.44 -21.27
CA ALA A 92 10.81 16.84 -21.63
C ALA A 92 11.23 15.80 -20.58
N GLY A 93 11.94 14.75 -20.99
CA GLY A 93 12.55 13.77 -20.10
C GLY A 93 11.57 12.88 -19.33
N VAL A 94 12.07 12.25 -18.27
CA VAL A 94 11.31 11.40 -17.34
C VAL A 94 11.06 12.19 -16.05
N THR A 95 9.82 12.14 -15.53
CA THR A 95 9.46 12.75 -14.25
C THR A 95 9.08 11.68 -13.26
N GLU A 96 9.59 11.78 -12.03
CA GLU A 96 9.21 10.88 -10.95
C GLU A 96 7.73 11.06 -10.58
N LEU A 97 7.04 9.94 -10.37
CA LEU A 97 5.67 9.96 -9.88
C LEU A 97 5.67 10.40 -8.41
N PRO A 98 4.73 11.27 -7.99
CA PRO A 98 4.69 11.76 -6.61
C PRO A 98 4.02 10.73 -5.68
N VAL A 99 4.64 9.56 -5.58
CA VAL A 99 4.22 8.45 -4.73
C VAL A 99 4.98 8.45 -3.41
N SER A 100 4.40 7.87 -2.36
CA SER A 100 5.03 7.76 -1.05
C SER A 100 4.95 6.34 -0.51
N SER A 101 5.93 5.93 0.28
CA SER A 101 5.96 4.63 0.94
C SER A 101 6.14 4.80 2.45
N VAL A 102 6.10 3.69 3.19
CA VAL A 102 6.31 3.67 4.63
C VAL A 102 7.28 2.55 5.02
N ARG A 103 8.11 2.83 6.01
CA ARG A 103 8.92 1.82 6.71
C ARG A 103 8.44 1.68 8.15
N PHE A 104 8.01 0.47 8.51
CA PHE A 104 7.75 0.07 9.88
C PHE A 104 9.03 -0.53 10.47
N LYS A 105 9.67 0.17 11.41
CA LYS A 105 10.96 -0.27 12.01
C LYS A 105 10.72 -1.14 13.24
N ALA A 106 9.88 -2.17 13.11
CA ALA A 106 9.58 -3.08 14.20
C ALA A 106 10.86 -3.80 14.69
N PRO A 107 11.05 -4.00 16.01
CA PRO A 107 12.27 -4.60 16.56
C PRO A 107 12.22 -6.13 16.45
N VAL A 108 12.22 -6.63 15.22
CA VAL A 108 12.14 -8.07 14.93
C VAL A 108 13.53 -8.71 14.93
N GLY A 109 13.60 -9.97 15.34
CA GLY A 109 14.79 -10.78 15.13
C GLY A 109 15.01 -11.12 13.64
N LEU A 110 16.15 -11.72 13.32
CA LEU A 110 16.45 -12.22 11.96
C LEU A 110 15.43 -13.27 11.48
N ASP A 111 14.76 -13.94 12.42
CA ASP A 111 13.67 -14.89 12.21
C ASP A 111 12.31 -14.21 11.97
N SER A 112 12.26 -12.88 11.89
CA SER A 112 11.04 -12.07 11.82
C SER A 112 10.05 -12.34 12.96
N ARG A 113 10.58 -12.71 14.14
CA ARG A 113 9.78 -12.98 15.34
C ARG A 113 10.13 -12.05 16.49
N VAL A 114 9.16 -11.90 17.38
CA VAL A 114 9.24 -11.07 18.58
C VAL A 114 8.64 -11.81 19.78
N PRO A 115 9.04 -11.49 21.02
CA PRO A 115 8.40 -12.07 22.20
C PRO A 115 6.88 -11.83 22.18
N ALA A 116 6.10 -12.91 22.31
CA ALA A 116 4.65 -12.84 22.24
C ALA A 116 4.04 -11.95 23.34
N GLY A 117 2.94 -11.25 23.01
CA GLY A 117 2.13 -10.49 23.96
C GLY A 117 2.77 -9.21 24.55
N ARG A 118 4.06 -8.96 24.29
CA ARG A 118 4.77 -7.74 24.72
C ARG A 118 4.30 -6.53 23.94
N THR A 119 4.05 -5.42 24.62
CA THR A 119 3.83 -4.13 23.98
C THR A 119 5.17 -3.52 23.58
N VAL A 120 5.29 -3.13 22.32
CA VAL A 120 6.50 -2.54 21.75
C VAL A 120 6.18 -1.23 21.06
N THR A 121 7.10 -0.27 21.16
CA THR A 121 6.98 1.03 20.48
C THR A 121 8.13 1.19 19.51
N TYR A 122 7.84 1.50 18.25
CA TYR A 122 8.88 1.63 17.22
C TYR A 122 8.59 2.71 16.18
N PRO A 123 9.63 3.22 15.48
CA PRO A 123 9.46 4.25 14.47
C PRO A 123 8.69 3.78 13.23
N VAL A 124 7.96 4.73 12.65
CA VAL A 124 7.33 4.64 11.34
C VAL A 124 7.82 5.81 10.51
N THR A 125 8.53 5.53 9.42
CA THR A 125 9.14 6.56 8.57
C THR A 125 8.44 6.60 7.22
N VAL A 126 8.04 7.78 6.77
CA VAL A 126 7.48 8.00 5.42
C VAL A 126 8.62 8.36 4.47
N GLU A 127 8.60 7.75 3.28
CA GLU A 127 9.56 8.00 2.21
C GLU A 127 8.84 8.45 0.93
N GLY A 128 9.58 9.07 0.00
CA GLY A 128 9.03 9.58 -1.26
C GLY A 128 8.41 10.98 -1.11
N ALA A 129 7.40 11.26 -1.94
CA ALA A 129 6.87 12.61 -2.10
C ALA A 129 6.37 13.25 -0.79
N ALA A 130 5.79 12.47 0.12
CA ALA A 130 5.28 12.94 1.40
C ALA A 130 6.35 13.05 2.50
N ALA A 131 7.63 12.80 2.24
CA ALA A 131 8.66 12.81 3.27
C ALA A 131 8.85 14.21 3.91
N GLY A 132 9.28 14.22 5.17
CA GLY A 132 9.62 15.43 5.92
C GLY A 132 8.45 16.43 6.01
N ARG A 133 8.72 17.69 5.63
CA ARG A 133 7.76 18.79 5.74
C ARG A 133 6.58 18.70 4.77
N ASN A 134 6.61 17.77 3.81
CA ASN A 134 5.51 17.58 2.86
C ASN A 134 4.44 16.61 3.35
N LEU A 135 4.65 15.95 4.50
CA LEU A 135 3.65 15.08 5.11
C LEU A 135 2.48 15.92 5.62
N LYS A 136 1.27 15.64 5.13
CA LYS A 136 0.03 16.22 5.67
C LYS A 136 -0.57 15.34 6.75
N SER A 137 -0.64 14.03 6.53
CA SER A 137 -1.12 13.09 7.53
C SER A 137 -0.57 11.68 7.33
N LEU A 138 -0.39 10.98 8.46
CA LEU A 138 -0.07 9.57 8.53
C LEU A 138 -1.04 8.90 9.50
N ALA A 139 -1.79 7.91 9.01
CA ALA A 139 -2.60 7.03 9.85
C ALA A 139 -2.05 5.60 9.74
N VAL A 140 -1.84 4.95 10.88
CA VAL A 140 -1.37 3.56 10.94
C VAL A 140 -2.45 2.68 11.54
N TYR A 141 -2.55 1.46 11.04
CA TYR A 141 -3.50 0.45 11.45
C TYR A 141 -2.80 -0.88 11.67
N VAL A 142 -3.35 -1.65 12.60
CA VAL A 142 -2.89 -2.98 12.98
C VAL A 142 -4.03 -3.97 12.80
N SER A 143 -3.69 -5.17 12.34
CA SER A 143 -4.60 -6.30 12.21
C SER A 143 -3.95 -7.55 12.80
N TYR A 144 -4.74 -8.35 13.51
CA TYR A 144 -4.32 -9.64 14.07
C TYR A 144 -5.06 -10.83 13.42
N ASP A 145 -5.74 -10.57 12.30
CA ASP A 145 -6.58 -11.50 11.55
C ASP A 145 -6.26 -11.45 10.05
N ASP A 146 -4.96 -11.38 9.71
CA ASP A 146 -4.45 -11.38 8.34
C ASP A 146 -5.02 -10.26 7.45
N GLY A 147 -5.24 -9.08 8.03
CA GLY A 147 -5.70 -7.90 7.30
C GLY A 147 -7.21 -7.91 6.99
N ARG A 148 -8.00 -8.78 7.63
CA ARG A 148 -9.46 -8.78 7.51
C ARG A 148 -10.09 -7.60 8.24
N THR A 149 -9.67 -7.34 9.47
CA THR A 149 -10.09 -6.17 10.25
C THR A 149 -8.89 -5.30 10.62
N TRP A 150 -9.08 -3.99 10.58
CA TRP A 150 -8.01 -3.02 10.81
C TRP A 150 -8.38 -2.08 11.94
N LYS A 151 -7.57 -2.07 13.00
CA LYS A 151 -7.70 -1.16 14.13
C LYS A 151 -6.67 -0.05 14.02
N LYS A 152 -7.11 1.21 14.11
CA LYS A 152 -6.21 2.35 14.08
C LYS A 152 -5.31 2.34 15.32
N THR A 153 -4.02 2.64 15.15
CA THR A 153 -3.08 2.87 16.26
C THR A 153 -2.65 4.34 16.27
N ASP A 154 -2.36 4.85 17.46
CA ASP A 154 -1.87 6.20 17.65
C ASP A 154 -0.45 6.33 17.08
N VAL A 155 -0.25 7.38 16.28
CA VAL A 155 1.07 7.79 15.81
C VAL A 155 1.50 8.99 16.64
N ARG A 156 2.53 8.83 17.46
CA ARG A 156 3.07 9.90 18.32
C ARG A 156 4.54 10.08 18.01
N ASN A 157 4.94 11.29 17.63
CA ASN A 157 6.32 11.64 17.28
C ASN A 157 6.97 10.66 16.27
N GLY A 158 6.21 10.26 15.25
CA GLY A 158 6.67 9.32 14.23
C GLY A 158 6.85 7.87 14.73
N ARG A 159 6.24 7.50 15.86
CA ARG A 159 6.28 6.15 16.42
C ARG A 159 4.88 5.61 16.62
N ILE A 160 4.75 4.29 16.59
CA ILE A 160 3.53 3.57 16.96
C ILE A 160 3.80 2.61 18.10
N THR A 161 2.77 2.36 18.90
CA THR A 161 2.79 1.32 19.94
C THR A 161 1.86 0.19 19.52
N VAL A 162 2.39 -1.04 19.53
CA VAL A 162 1.68 -2.24 19.09
C VAL A 162 1.90 -3.36 20.11
N ARG A 163 0.84 -4.12 20.41
CA ARG A 163 0.97 -5.35 21.19
C ARG A 163 1.44 -6.46 20.27
N ASN A 164 2.51 -7.15 20.61
CA ASN A 164 2.97 -8.28 19.81
C ASN A 164 1.89 -9.37 19.77
N PRO A 165 1.75 -10.05 18.62
CA PRO A 165 0.77 -11.13 18.49
C PRO A 165 1.10 -12.28 19.45
N ALA A 166 0.12 -13.15 19.67
CA ALA A 166 0.33 -14.38 20.45
C ALA A 166 1.36 -15.30 19.78
N LYS A 167 1.88 -16.28 20.52
CA LYS A 167 2.83 -17.27 20.00
C LYS A 167 2.27 -17.96 18.75
N GLY A 168 3.04 -17.97 17.68
CA GLY A 168 2.66 -18.54 16.39
C GLY A 168 1.64 -17.73 15.58
N LYS A 169 1.21 -16.56 16.07
CA LYS A 169 0.30 -15.66 15.36
C LYS A 169 1.06 -14.51 14.72
N GLY A 170 0.57 -14.04 13.58
CA GLY A 170 1.10 -12.90 12.85
C GLY A 170 0.41 -11.60 13.22
N VAL A 171 1.05 -10.48 12.90
CA VAL A 171 0.43 -9.16 12.90
C VAL A 171 0.62 -8.52 11.53
N SER A 172 -0.43 -7.88 11.03
CA SER A 172 -0.41 -7.13 9.76
C SER A 172 -0.46 -5.64 10.05
N LEU A 173 0.23 -4.85 9.24
CA LEU A 173 0.37 -3.40 9.40
C LEU A 173 -0.12 -2.69 8.15
N ARG A 174 -0.80 -1.57 8.31
CA ARG A 174 -1.23 -0.72 7.21
C ARG A 174 -0.95 0.74 7.51
N ALA A 175 -0.44 1.48 6.54
CA ALA A 175 -0.36 2.94 6.59
C ALA A 175 -1.24 3.57 5.51
N LYS A 176 -1.85 4.69 5.85
CA LYS A 176 -2.42 5.65 4.91
C LYS A 176 -1.66 6.96 5.04
N ILE A 177 -1.08 7.42 3.95
CA ILE A 177 -0.27 8.63 3.84
C ILE A 177 -1.01 9.62 2.95
N THR A 178 -1.04 10.88 3.35
CA THR A 178 -1.45 12.00 2.48
C THR A 178 -0.36 13.07 2.53
N ASP A 179 0.06 13.57 1.37
CA ASP A 179 0.98 14.71 1.27
C ASP A 179 0.21 16.05 1.22
N LYS A 180 0.94 17.17 1.29
CA LYS A 180 0.32 18.51 1.23
C LYS A 180 -0.29 18.85 -0.15
N LYS A 181 0.09 18.13 -1.21
CA LYS A 181 -0.45 18.28 -2.56
C LYS A 181 -1.70 17.41 -2.81
N GLY A 182 -2.10 16.61 -1.82
CA GLY A 182 -3.29 15.76 -1.88
C GLY A 182 -3.05 14.37 -2.45
N ASN A 183 -1.80 13.99 -2.77
CA ASN A 183 -1.47 12.64 -3.19
C ASN A 183 -1.63 11.68 -2.01
N LYS A 184 -2.17 10.49 -2.28
CA LYS A 184 -2.53 9.49 -1.27
C LYS A 184 -1.78 8.20 -1.51
N SER A 185 -1.30 7.58 -0.45
CA SER A 185 -0.68 6.24 -0.51
C SER A 185 -1.27 5.35 0.57
N THR A 186 -1.62 4.11 0.23
CA THR A 186 -2.02 3.07 1.18
C THR A 186 -1.10 1.88 1.01
N ILE A 187 -0.35 1.52 2.04
CA ILE A 187 0.55 0.36 2.06
C ILE A 187 0.07 -0.60 3.14
N SER A 188 -0.16 -1.87 2.79
CA SER A 188 -0.51 -2.94 3.72
C SER A 188 0.54 -4.04 3.64
N VAL A 189 1.16 -4.36 4.77
CA VAL A 189 2.09 -5.47 4.94
C VAL A 189 1.37 -6.54 5.74
N HIS A 190 1.06 -7.66 5.08
CA HIS A 190 0.41 -8.79 5.70
C HIS A 190 1.43 -9.69 6.38
N ASN A 191 1.10 -10.15 7.58
CA ASN A 191 1.98 -11.00 8.38
C ASN A 191 3.38 -10.39 8.54
N ALA A 192 3.43 -9.09 8.86
CA ALA A 192 4.66 -8.31 8.97
C ALA A 192 5.70 -8.97 9.89
N TYR A 193 5.25 -9.57 11.00
CA TYR A 193 6.07 -10.38 11.90
C TYR A 193 5.20 -11.28 12.81
N TYR A 194 5.84 -12.21 13.52
CA TYR A 194 5.17 -13.24 14.33
C TYR A 194 5.57 -13.24 15.80
N GLY A 195 4.68 -13.70 16.67
CA GLY A 195 4.98 -13.95 18.08
C GLY A 195 5.72 -15.28 18.26
N LYS A 196 6.72 -15.30 19.13
CA LYS A 196 7.38 -16.52 19.62
C LYS A 196 7.23 -16.68 21.12
#